data_AF-A0A6P8ZXE5-F1
#
_entry.id   AF-A0A6P8ZXE5-F1
#
_cell.length_a   1.000
_cell.length_b   1.000
_cell.length_c   1.000
_cell.angle_alpha   90.00
_cell.angle_beta   90.00
_cell.angle_gamma   90.00
#
_symmetry.space_group_name_H-M   'P 1'
#
loop_
_entity.id
_entity.type
_entity.pdbx_description
1 polymer ?
#
loop_
_entity_poly.entity_id
_entity_poly.type
_entity_poly.pdbx_seq_one_letter_code
_entity_poly.pdbx_strand_id
1 'polypeptide(L)'
;MMLRLTRNLLPASGSSGLRFTSFRAAITHYEFREKLGLPSRLNRTRELQEYKDYSFNDGRVTPVTPGQLKKIKIQRDLAASAVRQLKEIKFIQNRHSMKVQGRLDEKQHIINSKLKPKGDALANKSKKSSKE
;
A
#
# COMPACT_ATOMS: atom_id res chain seq x y z
N MET A 1 -33.22 0.48 -34.85
CA MET A 1 -33.65 1.86 -35.18
C MET A 1 -33.06 2.76 -34.11
N MET A 2 -32.32 3.85 -34.35
CA MET A 2 -32.19 4.72 -35.51
C MET A 2 -30.73 5.11 -35.76
N LEU A 3 -30.44 5.33 -37.03
CA LEU A 3 -29.20 5.88 -37.59
C LEU A 3 -29.40 7.38 -37.88
N ARG A 4 -28.29 8.13 -37.78
CA ARG A 4 -27.96 9.45 -38.38
C ARG A 4 -28.57 10.71 -37.76
N LEU A 5 -27.69 11.65 -37.40
CA LEU A 5 -27.43 12.84 -38.23
C LEU A 5 -26.16 13.56 -37.77
N THR A 6 -25.16 13.56 -38.64
CA THR A 6 -23.97 14.39 -38.57
C THR A 6 -24.34 15.86 -38.77
N ARG A 7 -23.85 16.74 -37.91
CA ARG A 7 -23.72 18.17 -38.22
C ARG A 7 -22.26 18.56 -38.08
N ASN A 8 -21.60 18.56 -39.22
CA ASN A 8 -20.36 19.27 -39.48
C ASN A 8 -20.60 20.76 -39.27
N LEU A 9 -19.87 21.39 -38.36
CA LEU A 9 -19.60 22.82 -38.39
C LEU A 9 -18.12 23.01 -38.04
N LEU A 10 -17.27 23.02 -39.08
CA LEU A 10 -15.99 23.74 -39.02
C LEU A 10 -16.28 25.21 -39.34
N PRO A 11 -15.82 26.17 -38.54
CA PRO A 11 -15.48 27.48 -39.07
C PRO A 11 -14.08 27.43 -39.68
N ALA A 12 -14.01 27.73 -40.98
CA ALA A 12 -12.78 27.91 -41.71
C ALA A 12 -12.12 29.26 -41.38
N SER A 13 -10.82 29.19 -41.06
CA SER A 13 -9.75 30.16 -41.30
C SER A 13 -10.04 31.66 -41.09
N GLY A 14 -9.52 32.19 -39.98
CA GLY A 14 -9.02 33.55 -39.86
C GLY A 14 -7.53 33.48 -39.51
N SER A 15 -6.69 33.92 -40.42
CA SER A 15 -5.24 33.87 -40.38
C SER A 15 -4.59 34.74 -39.31
N SER A 16 -3.36 34.35 -38.97
CA SER A 16 -2.23 35.14 -38.46
C SER A 16 -2.12 35.36 -36.95
N GLY A 17 -0.92 35.02 -36.45
CA GLY A 17 -0.37 35.60 -35.23
C GLY A 17 -0.57 34.80 -33.96
N LEU A 18 0.33 33.82 -33.76
CA LEU A 18 1.02 33.44 -32.52
C LEU A 18 1.18 31.91 -32.48
N ARG A 19 2.20 31.41 -33.18
CA ARG A 19 2.82 30.15 -32.76
C ARG A 19 3.71 30.46 -31.57
N PHE A 20 3.13 30.55 -30.37
CA PHE A 20 3.93 30.39 -29.15
C PHE A 20 4.15 28.89 -28.95
N THR A 21 5.11 28.34 -29.70
CA THR A 21 5.72 27.05 -29.37
C THR A 21 6.61 27.26 -28.14
N SER A 22 6.00 27.32 -26.97
CA SER A 22 6.61 26.95 -25.69
C SER A 22 5.55 27.00 -24.58
N PHE A 23 4.55 26.11 -24.68
CA PHE A 23 4.03 25.51 -23.45
C PHE A 23 5.14 24.59 -22.89
N ARG A 24 6.24 25.18 -22.40
CA ARG A 24 6.96 24.55 -21.30
C ARG A 24 5.93 24.55 -20.20
N ALA A 25 5.36 23.39 -19.89
CA ALA A 25 4.47 23.23 -18.76
C ALA A 25 5.16 23.88 -17.56
N ALA A 26 4.71 25.09 -17.19
CA ALA A 26 5.26 25.79 -16.05
C ALA A 26 4.86 24.92 -14.86
N ILE A 27 5.82 24.11 -14.39
CA ILE A 27 5.61 23.26 -13.22
C ILE A 27 5.09 24.18 -12.15
N THR A 28 3.83 23.97 -11.75
CA THR A 28 3.24 24.82 -10.72
C THR A 28 4.07 24.63 -9.45
N HIS A 29 4.18 25.67 -8.63
CA HIS A 29 4.93 25.59 -7.38
C HIS A 29 4.48 24.40 -6.50
N TYR A 30 3.21 23.98 -6.61
CA TYR A 30 2.65 22.80 -5.94
C TYR A 30 3.24 21.49 -6.46
N GLU A 31 3.27 21.28 -7.78
CA GLU A 31 3.85 20.08 -8.40
C GLU A 31 5.36 19.97 -8.16
N PHE A 32 6.07 21.11 -8.15
CA PHE A 32 7.49 21.14 -7.82
C PHE A 32 7.74 20.63 -6.40
N ARG A 33 6.89 21.03 -5.44
CA ARG A 33 7.00 20.61 -4.04
C ARG A 33 6.66 19.14 -3.85
N GLU A 34 5.61 18.67 -4.50
CA GLU A 34 5.24 17.25 -4.45
C GLU A 34 6.34 16.36 -5.00
N LYS A 35 7.02 16.78 -6.09
CA LYS A 35 8.20 16.08 -6.63
C LYS A 35 9.38 16.02 -5.65
N LEU A 36 9.51 17.02 -4.78
CA LEU A 36 10.50 17.04 -3.69
C LEU A 36 10.05 16.25 -2.45
N GLY A 37 8.86 15.64 -2.45
CA GLY A 37 8.28 14.97 -1.28
C GLY A 37 7.75 15.94 -0.21
N LEU A 38 7.64 17.23 -0.54
CA LEU A 38 7.07 18.25 0.34
C LEU A 38 5.54 18.30 0.18
N PRO A 39 4.81 18.73 1.21
CA PRO A 39 3.38 18.94 1.06
C PRO A 39 3.11 20.07 0.06
N SER A 40 2.12 19.81 -0.80
CA SER A 40 1.60 20.72 -1.80
C SER A 40 1.39 22.13 -1.24
N ARG A 41 0.63 22.25 -0.14
CA ARG A 41 0.41 23.53 0.55
C ARG A 41 1.53 23.82 1.54
N LEU A 42 2.01 25.06 1.53
CA LEU A 42 3.07 25.52 2.44
C LEU A 42 2.65 25.37 3.91
N ASN A 43 1.42 25.74 4.26
CA ASN A 43 0.91 25.64 5.63
C ASN A 43 0.79 24.21 6.18
N ARG A 44 1.13 23.17 5.39
CA ARG A 44 1.21 21.78 5.80
C ARG A 44 2.63 21.29 6.01
N THR A 45 3.64 22.11 5.78
CA THR A 45 5.03 21.75 6.10
C THR A 45 5.20 21.55 7.60
N ARG A 46 6.04 20.60 7.95
CA ARG A 46 6.40 20.28 9.33
C ARG A 46 6.86 21.50 10.11
N GLU A 47 7.75 22.30 9.51
CA GLU A 47 8.33 23.49 10.12
C GLU A 47 7.26 24.47 10.60
N LEU A 48 6.35 24.89 9.71
CA LEU A 48 5.29 25.82 10.06
C LEU A 48 4.18 25.24 10.95
N GLN A 49 4.03 23.91 11.02
CA GLN A 49 2.95 23.29 11.78
C GLN A 49 3.35 22.79 13.17
N GLU A 50 4.58 22.29 13.31
CA GLU A 50 5.05 21.61 14.53
C GLU A 50 5.90 22.51 15.41
N TYR A 51 6.57 23.51 14.85
CA TYR A 51 7.40 24.41 15.65
C TYR A 51 6.54 25.40 16.42
N LYS A 52 7.11 25.90 17.52
CA LYS A 52 6.48 26.92 18.36
C LYS A 52 6.58 28.28 17.67
N ASP A 53 5.47 29.02 17.66
CA ASP A 53 5.42 30.38 17.11
C ASP A 53 6.20 31.39 17.96
N TYR A 54 6.33 31.10 19.26
CA TYR A 54 7.08 31.92 20.22
C TYR A 54 7.72 31.06 21.32
N SER A 55 8.65 31.67 22.05
CA SER A 55 9.25 31.11 23.27
C SER A 55 9.41 32.18 24.34
N PHE A 56 9.34 31.77 25.60
CA PHE A 56 9.64 32.67 26.72
C PHE A 56 11.15 32.90 26.82
N ASN A 57 11.58 34.13 27.10
CA ASN A 57 12.99 34.48 27.31
C ASN A 57 13.60 33.71 28.49
N ASP A 58 12.78 33.38 29.49
CA ASP A 58 13.15 32.56 30.65
C ASP A 58 13.39 31.08 30.31
N GLY A 59 13.18 30.67 29.05
CA GLY A 59 13.35 29.27 28.62
C GLY A 59 12.19 28.34 28.98
N ARG A 60 11.09 28.85 29.55
CA ARG A 60 9.89 28.05 29.82
C ARG A 60 9.33 27.43 28.54
N VAL A 61 8.75 26.25 28.67
CA VAL A 61 8.12 25.56 27.54
C VAL A 61 6.85 26.27 27.09
N THR A 62 6.68 26.38 25.78
CA THR A 62 5.47 26.94 25.18
C THR A 62 4.31 25.96 25.35
N PRO A 63 3.15 26.39 25.88
CA PRO A 63 2.01 25.51 26.04
C PRO A 63 1.49 25.03 24.67
N VAL A 64 1.08 23.77 24.61
CA VAL A 64 0.57 23.15 23.38
C VAL A 64 -0.82 23.70 23.06
N THR A 65 -1.01 24.16 21.84
CA THR A 65 -2.32 24.68 21.39
C THR A 65 -3.34 23.54 21.24
N PRO A 66 -4.66 23.82 21.38
CA PRO A 66 -5.69 22.79 21.18
C PRO A 66 -5.63 22.12 19.80
N GLY A 67 -5.23 22.86 18.76
CA GLY A 67 -5.06 22.33 17.41
C GLY A 67 -3.90 21.34 17.31
N GLN A 68 -2.74 21.66 17.89
CA GLN A 68 -1.60 20.75 17.97
C GLN A 68 -1.96 19.49 18.79
N LEU A 69 -2.65 19.67 19.91
CA LEU A 69 -3.09 18.54 20.75
C LEU A 69 -4.03 17.59 20.00
N LYS A 70 -4.98 18.11 19.22
CA LYS A 70 -5.85 17.29 18.34
C LYS A 70 -5.05 16.51 17.31
N LYS A 71 -4.08 17.15 16.64
CA LYS A 71 -3.20 16.46 15.68
C LYS A 71 -2.39 15.34 16.32
N ILE A 72 -1.79 15.61 17.48
CA ILE A 72 -1.02 14.61 18.24
C ILE A 72 -1.88 13.39 18.58
N LYS A 73 -3.14 13.59 19.01
CA LYS A 73 -4.07 12.49 19.27
C LYS A 73 -4.35 11.66 18.01
N ILE A 74 -4.70 12.32 16.91
CA ILE A 74 -4.96 11.64 15.63
C ILE A 74 -3.75 10.83 15.16
N GLN A 75 -2.54 11.39 15.27
CA GLN A 75 -1.30 10.70 14.90
C GLN A 75 -1.05 9.47 15.79
N ARG A 76 -1.31 9.58 17.10
CA ARG A 76 -1.20 8.45 18.04
C ARG A 76 -2.20 7.34 17.70
N ASP A 77 -3.46 7.70 17.44
CA ASP A 77 -4.51 6.74 17.12
C ASP A 77 -4.23 6.02 15.79
N LEU A 78 -3.73 6.77 14.80
CA LEU A 78 -3.31 6.21 13.51
C LEU A 78 -2.14 5.23 13.68
N ALA A 79 -1.11 5.62 14.45
CA ALA A 79 0.04 4.77 14.73
C ALA A 79 -0.37 3.49 15.48
N ALA A 80 -1.23 3.61 16.49
CA ALA A 80 -1.76 2.47 17.23
C ALA A 80 -2.54 1.50 16.32
N SER A 81 -3.37 2.05 15.43
CA SER A 81 -4.14 1.27 14.45
C SER A 81 -3.24 0.54 13.47
N ALA A 82 -2.20 1.20 12.93
CA ALA A 82 -1.24 0.59 12.03
C ALA A 82 -0.47 -0.57 12.70
N VAL A 83 0.00 -0.37 13.93
CA VAL A 83 0.68 -1.43 14.69
C VAL A 83 -0.23 -2.63 14.94
N ARG A 84 -1.51 -2.38 15.27
CA ARG A 84 -2.51 -3.45 15.44
C ARG A 84 -2.69 -4.25 14.16
N GLN A 85 -2.90 -3.58 13.03
CA GLN A 85 -3.08 -4.24 11.72
C GLN A 85 -1.85 -5.09 11.34
N LEU A 86 -0.64 -4.58 11.60
CA LEU A 86 0.59 -5.34 11.35
C LEU A 86 0.67 -6.62 12.19
N LYS A 87 0.23 -6.57 13.46
CA LYS A 87 0.14 -7.76 14.32
C LYS A 87 -0.87 -8.76 13.78
N GLU A 88 -2.02 -8.30 13.32
CA GLU A 88 -3.07 -9.14 12.73
C GLU A 88 -2.56 -9.84 11.45
N ILE A 89 -1.88 -9.11 10.57
CA ILE A 89 -1.28 -9.68 9.36
C ILE A 89 -0.25 -10.77 9.71
N LYS A 90 0.65 -10.50 10.65
CA LYS A 90 1.64 -11.48 11.11
C LYS A 90 0.97 -12.72 11.70
N PHE A 91 -0.09 -12.53 12.49
CA PHE A 91 -0.86 -13.64 13.04
C PHE A 91 -1.48 -14.50 11.93
N ILE A 92 -2.09 -13.88 10.92
CA ILE A 92 -2.70 -14.60 9.78
C ILE A 92 -1.65 -15.42 9.04
N GLN A 93 -0.48 -14.84 8.75
CA GLN A 93 0.62 -15.53 8.08
C GLN A 93 1.09 -16.76 8.89
N ASN A 94 1.35 -16.56 10.18
CA ASN A 94 1.76 -17.64 11.07
C ASN A 94 0.70 -18.74 11.15
N ARG A 95 -0.57 -18.36 11.38
CA ARG A 95 -1.69 -19.31 11.46
C ARG A 95 -1.85 -20.13 10.18
N HIS A 96 -1.70 -19.48 9.02
CA HIS A 96 -1.76 -20.14 7.73
C HIS A 96 -0.63 -21.17 7.58
N SER A 97 0.62 -20.79 7.89
CA SER A 97 1.77 -21.69 7.83
C SER A 97 1.57 -22.92 8.72
N MET A 98 1.12 -22.73 9.97
CA MET A 98 0.82 -23.82 10.89
C MET A 98 -0.30 -24.72 10.38
N LYS A 99 -1.34 -24.16 9.74
CA LYS A 99 -2.45 -24.95 9.16
C LYS A 99 -2.00 -25.76 7.93
N VAL A 100 -1.06 -25.25 7.14
CA VAL A 100 -0.48 -26.01 6.03
C VAL A 100 0.37 -27.15 6.58
N GLN A 101 1.26 -26.86 7.54
CA GLN A 101 2.12 -27.86 8.15
C GLN A 101 1.30 -28.96 8.85
N GLY A 102 0.31 -28.58 9.66
CA GLY A 102 -0.57 -29.56 10.33
C GLY A 102 -1.30 -30.49 9.34
N ARG A 103 -1.74 -29.99 8.18
CA ARG A 103 -2.35 -30.85 7.14
C ARG A 103 -1.35 -31.82 6.52
N LEU A 104 -0.07 -31.44 6.40
CA LEU A 104 0.97 -32.33 5.91
C LEU A 104 1.30 -33.39 6.96
N ASP A 105 1.45 -32.97 8.21
CA ASP A 105 1.73 -33.86 9.34
C ASP A 105 0.59 -34.86 9.56
N GLU A 106 -0.66 -34.42 9.46
CA GLU A 106 -1.85 -35.30 9.51
C GLU A 106 -1.83 -36.33 8.38
N LYS A 107 -1.55 -35.91 7.13
CA LYS A 107 -1.43 -36.83 6.00
C LYS A 107 -0.32 -37.85 6.23
N GLN A 108 0.83 -37.40 6.71
CA GLN A 108 1.97 -38.27 6.99
C GLN A 108 1.65 -39.24 8.14
N HIS A 109 0.98 -38.77 9.19
CA HIS A 109 0.52 -39.58 10.30
C HIS A 109 -0.45 -40.67 9.82
N ILE A 110 -1.42 -40.32 8.97
CA ILE A 110 -2.36 -41.28 8.36
C ILE A 110 -1.61 -42.32 7.50
N ILE A 111 -0.58 -41.92 6.76
CA ILE A 111 0.23 -42.86 5.97
C ILE A 111 1.01 -43.79 6.89
N ASN A 112 1.62 -43.25 7.94
CA ASN A 112 2.43 -44.02 8.90
C ASN A 112 1.57 -44.97 9.76
N SER A 113 0.33 -44.58 10.08
CA SER A 113 -0.61 -45.39 10.86
C SER A 113 -1.26 -46.49 10.02
N LYS A 114 -1.17 -46.45 8.69
CA LYS A 114 -1.70 -47.53 7.84
C LYS A 114 -0.88 -48.80 8.03
N LEU A 115 -1.60 -49.92 8.10
CA LEU A 115 -0.99 -51.25 8.13
C LEU A 115 -0.14 -51.50 6.88
N LYS A 116 0.86 -52.37 7.01
CA LYS A 116 1.72 -52.78 5.89
C LYS A 116 0.86 -53.31 4.74
N PRO A 117 1.14 -52.92 3.49
CA PRO A 117 0.41 -53.42 2.33
C PRO A 117 0.62 -54.94 2.20
N LYS A 118 -0.40 -55.65 1.70
CA LYS A 118 -0.39 -57.10 1.48
C LYS A 118 -0.63 -57.41 -0.02
N GLY A 119 -0.36 -58.65 -0.42
CA GLY A 119 -0.70 -59.17 -1.76
C GLY A 119 0.01 -58.46 -2.92
N ASP A 120 -0.73 -58.18 -4.00
CA ASP A 120 -0.22 -57.61 -5.26
C ASP A 120 0.52 -56.27 -5.09
N ALA A 121 0.17 -55.51 -4.06
CA ALA A 121 0.85 -54.25 -3.74
C ALA A 121 2.33 -54.44 -3.33
N LEU A 122 2.68 -55.57 -2.72
CA LEU A 122 4.08 -55.92 -2.42
C LEU A 122 4.84 -56.34 -3.67
N ALA A 123 4.23 -57.16 -4.53
CA ALA A 123 4.82 -57.65 -5.77
C ALA A 123 5.11 -56.52 -6.77
N ASN A 124 4.27 -55.49 -6.78
CA ASN A 124 4.48 -54.32 -7.64
C ASN A 124 5.54 -53.35 -7.06
N LYS A 125 5.71 -53.30 -5.73
CA LYS A 125 6.75 -52.48 -5.09
C LYS A 125 8.16 -53.02 -5.36
N SER A 126 8.34 -54.36 -5.31
CA SER A 126 9.63 -55.01 -5.61
C SER A 126 10.05 -54.90 -7.09
N LYS A 127 9.08 -54.91 -8.01
CA LYS A 127 9.33 -54.70 -9.45
C LYS A 127 9.71 -53.26 -9.81
N LYS A 128 9.33 -52.29 -8.98
CA LYS A 128 9.61 -50.86 -9.21
C LYS A 128 11.01 -50.48 -8.69
N SER A 129 11.44 -51.05 -7.57
CA SER A 129 12.77 -50.83 -6.98
C SER A 129 13.93 -51.48 -7.75
N SER A 130 13.65 -52.38 -8.70
CA SER A 130 14.65 -53.03 -9.56
C SER A 130 14.80 -52.37 -10.93
N LYS A 131 14.01 -51.32 -11.20
CA LYS A 131 14.02 -50.54 -12.45
C LYS A 131 14.63 -49.14 -12.31
N GLU A 132 14.97 -48.75 -11.08
CA GLU A 132 15.82 -47.60 -10.75
C GLU A 132 17.23 -48.11 -10.44
#